data_AF-A0A9P5GPT8-F1
#
_entry.id   AF-A0A9P5GPT8-F1
#
_cell.length_a   1.000
_cell.length_b   1.000
_cell.length_c   1.000
_cell.angle_alpha   90.00
_cell.angle_beta   90.00
_cell.angle_gamma   90.00
#
_symmetry.space_group_name_H-M   'P 1'
#
loop_
_entity.id
_entity.type
_entity.pdbx_description
1 polymer ?
#
loop_
_entity_poly.entity_id
_entity_poly.type
_entity_poly.pdbx_seq_one_letter_code
_entity_poly.pdbx_strand_id
1 'polypeptide(L)'
;MSQASSTAAPALTPRFCFDERLFRDFLRLSRSTIDDSITQNLNALITPAQKGFDPSSTSVRQTDSSSRISSAACQTFKDNVLFPSWQTRSDVLTYCAGVATSPDPDDPDLILRQTESARDREREVDERLDPYSARFFPREARTESLANLIRNERTIEEIIRARTWGVVSEKCSGSSSTWEEALDSWRHLHQK
;
A
#
# COMPACT_ATOMS: atom_id res chain seq x y z
N MET A 1 29.56 -11.83 -20.05
CA MET A 1 28.82 -11.75 -18.78
C MET A 1 28.08 -10.43 -18.78
N SER A 2 26.77 -10.46 -19.00
CA SER A 2 25.95 -9.24 -19.13
C SER A 2 25.66 -8.68 -17.74
N GLN A 3 26.22 -7.51 -17.42
CA GLN A 3 25.85 -6.78 -16.21
C GLN A 3 24.38 -6.40 -16.32
N ALA A 4 23.56 -6.89 -15.39
CA ALA A 4 22.24 -6.34 -15.18
C ALA A 4 22.44 -4.89 -14.69
N SER A 5 22.14 -3.90 -15.53
CA SER A 5 22.02 -2.52 -15.08
C SER A 5 20.92 -2.50 -14.02
N SER A 6 21.30 -2.32 -12.75
CA SER A 6 20.36 -1.98 -11.70
C SER A 6 19.76 -0.63 -12.07
N THR A 7 18.59 -0.63 -12.70
CA THR A 7 17.83 0.60 -12.94
C THR A 7 17.54 1.22 -11.58
N ALA A 8 18.16 2.36 -11.30
CA ALA A 8 17.93 3.09 -10.06
C ALA A 8 16.43 3.37 -9.93
N ALA A 9 15.87 3.13 -8.74
CA ALA A 9 14.47 3.40 -8.48
C ALA A 9 14.19 4.90 -8.75
N PRO A 10 13.08 5.23 -9.43
CA PRO A 10 12.74 6.62 -9.69
C PRO A 10 12.53 7.37 -8.37
N ALA A 11 13.06 8.58 -8.27
CA ALA A 11 12.90 9.42 -7.09
C ALA A 11 11.44 9.85 -6.92
N LEU A 12 10.95 9.86 -5.68
CA LEU A 12 9.62 10.38 -5.36
C LEU A 12 9.60 11.90 -5.56
N THR A 13 8.56 12.39 -6.24
CA THR A 13 8.35 13.82 -6.51
C THR A 13 6.96 14.25 -6.07
N PRO A 14 6.73 15.53 -5.73
CA PRO A 14 5.39 16.00 -5.36
C PRO A 14 4.37 15.81 -6.49
N ARG A 15 4.83 15.93 -7.75
CA ARG A 15 4.02 15.69 -8.95
C ARG A 15 3.42 14.28 -8.97
N PHE A 16 4.15 13.28 -8.52
CA PHE A 16 3.64 11.91 -8.43
C PHE A 16 2.46 11.81 -7.44
N CYS A 17 2.50 12.52 -6.31
CA CYS A 17 1.43 12.48 -5.32
C CYS A 17 0.16 13.19 -5.81
N PHE A 18 0.29 14.28 -6.58
CA PHE A 18 -0.85 15.02 -7.12
C PHE A 18 -1.49 14.36 -8.35
N ASP A 19 -0.79 13.44 -9.03
CA ASP A 19 -1.40 12.59 -10.05
C ASP A 19 -2.08 11.39 -9.37
N GLU A 20 -3.34 11.57 -9.00
CA GLU A 20 -4.14 10.55 -8.31
C GLU A 20 -4.18 9.21 -9.07
N ARG A 21 -4.19 9.25 -10.41
CA ARG A 21 -4.22 8.03 -11.23
C ARG A 21 -2.91 7.27 -11.08
N LEU A 22 -1.78 7.94 -11.30
CA LEU A 22 -0.46 7.31 -11.17
C LEU A 22 -0.22 6.79 -9.75
N PHE A 23 -0.61 7.56 -8.74
CA PHE A 23 -0.47 7.15 -7.35
C PHE A 23 -1.30 5.90 -7.02
N ARG A 24 -2.58 5.87 -7.41
CA ARG A 24 -3.44 4.69 -7.20
C ARG A 24 -2.99 3.49 -8.00
N ASP A 25 -2.54 3.69 -9.24
CA ASP A 25 -2.04 2.61 -10.10
C ASP A 25 -0.77 1.98 -9.52
N PHE A 26 0.14 2.79 -8.96
CA PHE A 26 1.29 2.28 -8.23
C PHE A 26 0.87 1.38 -7.06
N LEU A 27 -0.04 1.84 -6.20
CA LEU A 27 -0.50 1.06 -5.05
C LEU A 27 -1.20 -0.22 -5.50
N ARG A 28 -2.08 -0.12 -6.51
CA ARG A 28 -2.80 -1.25 -7.08
C ARG A 28 -1.84 -2.29 -7.65
N LEU A 29 -0.87 -1.87 -8.45
CA LEU A 29 0.11 -2.77 -9.04
C LEU A 29 0.93 -3.46 -7.94
N SER A 30 1.44 -2.70 -6.95
CA SER A 30 2.21 -3.26 -5.85
C SER A 30 1.42 -4.26 -5.01
N ARG A 31 0.13 -4.01 -4.78
CA ARG A 31 -0.76 -4.95 -4.07
C ARG A 31 -1.00 -6.21 -4.91
N SER A 32 -1.22 -6.05 -6.22
CA SER A 32 -1.50 -7.17 -7.12
C SER A 32 -0.35 -8.16 -7.27
N THR A 33 0.89 -7.70 -7.16
CA THR A 33 2.09 -8.55 -7.35
C THR A 33 2.48 -9.34 -6.10
N ILE A 34 2.08 -8.88 -4.91
CA ILE A 34 2.47 -9.47 -3.63
C ILE A 34 1.26 -9.98 -2.85
N ASP A 35 0.33 -9.08 -2.52
CA ASP A 35 -0.76 -9.31 -1.57
C ASP A 35 -1.92 -10.09 -2.22
N ASP A 36 -2.39 -9.68 -3.41
CA ASP A 36 -3.49 -10.38 -4.10
C ASP A 36 -3.06 -11.79 -4.58
N SER A 37 -1.78 -11.93 -4.94
CA SER A 37 -1.17 -13.20 -5.34
C SER A 37 -0.47 -13.94 -4.20
N ILE A 38 -0.72 -13.57 -2.93
CA ILE A 38 0.02 -14.10 -1.77
C ILE A 38 -0.03 -15.63 -1.70
N THR A 39 -1.19 -16.24 -1.96
CA THR A 39 -1.32 -17.70 -1.95
C THR A 39 -0.47 -18.35 -3.03
N GLN A 40 -0.39 -17.75 -4.22
CA GLN A 40 0.45 -18.25 -5.31
C GLN A 40 1.93 -18.11 -4.97
N ASN A 41 2.33 -16.95 -4.44
CA ASN A 41 3.69 -16.68 -3.99
C ASN A 41 4.13 -17.69 -2.91
N LEU A 42 3.27 -17.98 -1.93
CA LEU A 42 3.56 -18.95 -0.87
C LEU A 42 3.58 -20.40 -1.39
N ASN A 43 2.67 -20.77 -2.29
CA ASN A 43 2.66 -22.10 -2.89
C ASN A 43 3.91 -22.34 -3.75
N ALA A 44 4.48 -21.31 -4.38
CA ALA A 44 5.72 -21.42 -5.14
C ALA A 44 6.95 -21.73 -4.26
N LEU A 45 6.88 -21.43 -2.95
CA LEU A 45 7.93 -21.81 -1.99
C LEU A 45 7.91 -23.30 -1.66
N ILE A 46 6.84 -24.01 -2.02
CA ILE A 46 6.76 -25.46 -1.88
C ILE A 46 7.51 -26.05 -3.07
N THR A 47 8.69 -26.62 -2.81
CA THR A 47 9.49 -27.33 -3.82
C THR A 47 9.45 -28.84 -3.54
N PRO A 48 8.51 -29.61 -4.15
CA PRO A 48 8.44 -31.06 -3.97
C PRO A 48 9.73 -31.78 -4.40
N ALA A 49 10.42 -31.23 -5.41
CA ALA A 49 11.63 -31.79 -5.99
C ALA A 49 12.81 -31.90 -5.01
N GLN A 50 12.83 -31.13 -3.91
CA GLN A 50 13.89 -31.26 -2.88
C GLN A 50 13.91 -32.64 -2.22
N LYS A 51 12.78 -33.36 -2.19
CA LYS A 51 12.72 -34.72 -1.62
C LYS A 51 13.15 -35.83 -2.59
N GLY A 52 13.45 -35.49 -3.85
CA GLY A 52 13.70 -36.49 -4.90
C GLY A 52 12.43 -37.22 -5.34
N PHE A 53 12.47 -37.87 -6.50
CA PHE A 53 11.36 -38.71 -6.97
C PHE A 53 11.49 -40.11 -6.36
N ASP A 54 10.50 -40.51 -5.57
CA ASP A 54 10.36 -41.88 -5.06
C ASP A 54 9.29 -42.62 -5.90
N PRO A 55 9.61 -43.69 -6.64
CA PRO A 55 8.63 -44.42 -7.44
C PRO A 55 7.54 -45.10 -6.60
N SER A 56 7.72 -45.25 -5.28
CA SER A 56 6.66 -45.70 -4.37
C SER A 56 5.65 -44.58 -4.04
N SER A 57 5.97 -43.31 -4.30
CA SER A 57 5.05 -42.18 -4.06
C SER A 57 3.83 -42.16 -4.98
N THR A 58 3.86 -42.89 -6.10
CA THR A 58 2.73 -43.01 -7.03
C THR A 58 1.77 -44.15 -6.71
N SER A 59 2.11 -45.05 -5.77
CA SER A 59 1.27 -46.21 -5.44
C SER A 59 0.08 -45.86 -4.55
N VAL A 60 0.09 -44.68 -3.92
CA VAL A 60 -1.03 -44.18 -3.11
C VAL A 60 -1.35 -42.76 -3.55
N ARG A 61 -2.63 -42.49 -3.82
CA ARG A 61 -3.10 -41.14 -4.12
C ARG A 61 -2.96 -40.29 -2.86
N GLN A 62 -1.90 -39.50 -2.74
CA GLN A 62 -1.76 -38.51 -1.67
C GLN A 62 -2.79 -37.40 -1.91
N THR A 63 -3.97 -37.53 -1.28
CA THR A 63 -5.03 -36.51 -1.33
C THR A 63 -4.71 -35.30 -0.45
N ASP A 64 -3.85 -35.49 0.55
CA ASP A 64 -3.42 -34.47 1.51
C ASP A 64 -1.90 -34.40 1.59
N SER A 65 -1.24 -33.88 0.56
CA SER A 65 0.11 -33.36 0.78
C SER A 65 -0.03 -32.05 1.56
N SER A 66 -0.07 -32.13 2.88
CA SER A 66 0.28 -31.02 3.79
C SER A 66 1.76 -30.70 3.61
N SER A 67 2.15 -30.25 2.42
CA SER A 67 3.48 -29.80 2.10
C SER A 67 3.67 -28.46 2.80
N ARG A 68 4.06 -28.54 4.07
CA ARG A 68 4.38 -27.38 4.90
C ARG A 68 5.56 -26.66 4.27
N ILE A 69 5.44 -25.35 4.13
CA ILE A 69 6.56 -24.51 3.70
C ILE A 69 7.64 -24.60 4.77
N SER A 70 8.91 -24.70 4.38
CA SER A 70 10.00 -24.71 5.35
C SER A 70 10.06 -23.35 6.06
N SER A 71 10.33 -23.35 7.37
CA SER A 71 10.42 -22.11 8.16
C SER A 71 11.44 -21.13 7.56
N ALA A 72 12.59 -21.65 7.09
CA ALA A 72 13.62 -20.85 6.44
C ALA A 72 13.15 -20.20 5.13
N ALA A 73 12.41 -20.91 4.27
CA ALA A 73 11.87 -20.34 3.03
C ALA A 73 10.83 -19.25 3.33
N CYS A 74 9.98 -19.48 4.34
CA CYS A 74 9.03 -18.49 4.81
C CYS A 74 9.71 -17.22 5.34
N GLN A 75 10.75 -17.34 6.17
CA GLN A 75 11.47 -16.17 6.66
C GLN A 75 12.18 -15.43 5.52
N THR A 76 12.81 -16.16 4.60
CA THR A 76 13.45 -15.57 3.42
C THR A 76 12.45 -14.78 2.56
N PHE A 77 11.24 -15.31 2.37
CA PHE A 77 10.17 -14.61 1.66
C PHE A 77 9.70 -13.36 2.41
N LYS A 78 9.51 -13.45 3.72
CA LYS A 78 9.13 -12.30 4.55
C LYS A 78 10.16 -11.17 4.45
N ASP A 79 11.43 -11.50 4.69
CA ASP A 79 12.51 -10.53 4.81
C ASP A 79 12.91 -9.89 3.48
N ASN A 80 12.87 -10.64 2.37
CA ASN A 80 13.37 -10.18 1.08
C ASN A 80 12.27 -9.75 0.11
N VAL A 81 11.00 -10.10 0.35
CA VAL A 81 9.90 -9.84 -0.59
C VAL A 81 8.76 -9.09 0.08
N LEU A 82 8.15 -9.70 1.10
CA LEU A 82 6.93 -9.16 1.71
C LEU A 82 7.17 -7.82 2.42
N PHE A 83 8.09 -7.80 3.39
CA PHE A 83 8.35 -6.61 4.20
C PHE A 83 8.98 -5.46 3.40
N PRO A 84 9.94 -5.70 2.49
CA PRO A 84 10.43 -4.63 1.61
C PRO A 84 9.32 -4.01 0.74
N SER A 85 8.39 -4.82 0.22
CA SER A 85 7.27 -4.30 -0.58
C SER A 85 6.32 -3.45 0.26
N TRP A 86 5.97 -3.91 1.46
CA TRP A 86 5.16 -3.15 2.41
C TRP A 86 5.86 -1.86 2.85
N GLN A 87 7.17 -1.91 3.08
CA GLN A 87 7.97 -0.74 3.44
C GLN A 87 7.95 0.29 2.31
N THR A 88 8.17 -0.15 1.06
CA THR A 88 8.12 0.73 -0.11
C THR A 88 6.79 1.46 -0.19
N ARG A 89 5.66 0.76 -0.02
CA ARG A 89 4.34 1.40 -0.02
C ARG A 89 4.16 2.36 1.16
N SER A 90 4.66 2.00 2.35
CA SER A 90 4.66 2.89 3.52
C SER A 90 5.46 4.17 3.29
N ASP A 91 6.61 4.07 2.62
CA ASP A 91 7.47 5.22 2.30
C ASP A 91 6.77 6.17 1.34
N VAL A 92 6.12 5.63 0.30
CA VAL A 92 5.30 6.43 -0.64
C VAL A 92 4.14 7.12 0.08
N LEU A 93 3.38 6.38 0.91
CA LEU A 93 2.27 6.95 1.69
C LEU A 93 2.73 8.00 2.70
N THR A 94 3.94 7.87 3.24
CA THR A 94 4.52 8.82 4.19
C THR A 94 5.01 10.07 3.47
N TYR A 95 5.70 9.89 2.34
CA TYR A 95 6.16 10.98 1.50
C TYR A 95 4.98 11.84 1.01
N CYS A 96 3.95 11.22 0.43
CA CYS A 96 2.78 11.95 -0.05
C CYS A 96 1.99 12.62 1.09
N ALA A 97 2.01 12.06 2.31
CA ALA A 97 1.42 12.74 3.46
C ALA A 97 2.17 14.03 3.81
N GLY A 98 3.50 14.03 3.72
CA GLY A 98 4.31 15.23 3.86
C GLY A 98 3.95 16.29 2.81
N VAL A 99 3.84 15.88 1.54
CA VAL A 99 3.41 16.75 0.42
C VAL A 99 2.03 17.35 0.68
N ALA A 100 1.08 16.54 1.16
CA ALA A 100 -0.29 16.99 1.46
C ALA A 100 -0.37 18.05 2.58
N THR A 101 0.63 18.09 3.47
CA THR A 101 0.72 19.11 4.53
C THR A 101 1.55 20.33 4.15
N SER A 102 2.24 20.29 3.00
CA SER A 102 3.09 21.38 2.53
C SER A 102 2.29 22.41 1.71
N PRO A 103 2.67 23.71 1.72
CA PRO A 103 2.06 24.70 0.84
C PRO A 103 2.25 24.33 -0.63
N ASP A 104 1.18 24.44 -1.42
CA ASP A 104 1.18 24.12 -2.84
C ASP A 104 1.03 25.40 -3.68
N PRO A 105 2.15 26.01 -4.13
CA PRO A 105 2.12 27.23 -4.92
C PRO A 105 1.61 27.00 -6.35
N ASP A 106 1.63 25.76 -6.83
CA ASP A 106 1.25 25.37 -8.19
C ASP A 106 -0.20 24.84 -8.25
N ASP A 107 -1.03 25.16 -7.25
CA ASP A 107 -2.45 24.82 -7.22
C ASP A 107 -3.21 25.67 -8.28
N PRO A 108 -3.75 25.06 -9.36
CA PRO A 108 -4.41 25.79 -10.44
C PRO A 108 -5.70 26.47 -9.96
N ASP A 109 -6.33 25.95 -8.91
CA ASP A 109 -7.60 26.45 -8.39
C ASP A 109 -7.42 27.46 -7.25
N LEU A 110 -6.18 27.79 -6.88
CA LEU A 110 -5.87 28.70 -5.77
C LEU A 110 -6.55 30.07 -5.93
N ILE A 111 -6.39 30.69 -7.09
CA ILE A 111 -6.97 32.01 -7.38
C ILE A 111 -8.49 31.94 -7.44
N LEU A 112 -9.04 30.93 -8.13
CA LEU A 112 -10.49 30.75 -8.24
C LEU A 112 -11.12 30.59 -6.86
N ARG A 113 -10.56 29.72 -6.01
CA ARG A 113 -11.02 29.48 -4.64
C ARG A 113 -10.95 30.74 -3.77
N GLN A 114 -9.88 31.53 -3.90
CA GLN A 114 -9.76 32.81 -3.18
C GLN A 114 -10.83 33.81 -3.62
N THR A 115 -11.10 33.91 -4.92
CA THR A 115 -12.15 34.80 -5.45
C THR A 115 -13.55 34.35 -5.06
N GLU A 116 -13.86 33.06 -5.12
CA GLU A 116 -15.13 32.49 -4.68
C GLU A 116 -15.35 32.73 -3.18
N SER A 117 -14.30 32.51 -2.36
CA SER A 117 -14.36 32.75 -0.91
C SER A 117 -14.51 34.23 -0.55
N ALA A 118 -13.89 35.13 -1.31
CA ALA A 118 -14.05 36.57 -1.12
C ALA A 118 -15.48 37.01 -1.47
N ARG A 119 -16.02 36.53 -2.59
CA ARG A 119 -17.39 36.83 -3.02
C ARG A 119 -18.45 36.32 -2.04
N ASP A 120 -18.24 35.13 -1.46
CA ASP A 120 -19.16 34.60 -0.44
C ASP A 120 -19.11 35.41 0.87
N ARG A 121 -17.93 35.91 1.27
CA ARG A 121 -17.80 36.80 2.44
C ARG A 121 -18.56 38.11 2.29
N GLU A 122 -18.69 38.61 1.06
CA GLU A 122 -19.45 39.83 0.74
C GLU A 122 -20.95 39.57 0.57
N ARG A 123 -21.39 38.30 0.57
CA ARG A 123 -22.77 37.91 0.30
C ARG A 123 -23.65 38.09 1.54
N GLU A 124 -24.70 38.86 1.40
CA GLU A 124 -25.77 38.97 2.41
C GLU A 124 -26.88 37.95 2.09
N VAL A 125 -27.27 37.16 3.10
CA VAL A 125 -28.25 36.08 2.97
C VAL A 125 -29.50 36.41 3.78
N ASP A 126 -30.65 36.59 3.10
CA ASP A 126 -31.96 36.68 3.75
C ASP A 126 -32.58 35.28 3.86
N GLU A 127 -32.37 34.65 5.02
CA GLU A 127 -32.88 33.30 5.34
C GLU A 127 -34.42 33.20 5.27
N ARG A 128 -35.13 34.33 5.34
CA ARG A 128 -36.60 34.38 5.27
C ARG A 128 -37.11 34.25 3.83
N LEU A 129 -36.30 34.64 2.85
CA LEU A 129 -36.65 34.54 1.42
C LEU A 129 -36.22 33.18 0.85
N ASP A 130 -35.06 32.67 1.26
CA ASP A 130 -34.55 31.35 0.86
C ASP A 130 -33.70 30.68 1.96
N PRO A 131 -34.27 29.72 2.70
CA PRO A 131 -33.57 28.98 3.77
C PRO A 131 -32.36 28.14 3.31
N TYR A 132 -32.20 27.87 2.01
CA TYR A 132 -31.09 27.06 1.48
C TYR A 132 -29.95 27.90 0.91
N SER A 133 -30.20 29.19 0.68
CA SER A 133 -29.20 30.10 0.12
C SER A 133 -27.97 30.28 1.04
N ALA A 134 -28.08 30.06 2.35
CA ALA A 134 -26.95 30.18 3.29
C ALA A 134 -25.79 29.18 3.05
N ARG A 135 -26.00 28.11 2.28
CA ARG A 135 -24.98 27.06 2.09
C ARG A 135 -23.95 27.46 1.03
N PHE A 136 -22.72 27.70 1.46
CA PHE A 136 -21.55 27.82 0.59
C PHE A 136 -20.61 26.65 0.82
N PHE A 137 -20.23 25.95 -0.26
CA PHE A 137 -19.25 24.87 -0.23
C PHE A 137 -18.03 25.35 -1.01
N PRO A 138 -16.96 25.82 -0.32
CA PRO A 138 -15.74 26.21 -1.01
C PRO A 138 -15.15 24.99 -1.72
N ARG A 139 -14.49 25.23 -2.86
CA ARG A 139 -13.68 24.20 -3.50
C ARG A 139 -12.57 23.78 -2.54
N GLU A 140 -12.38 22.47 -2.40
CA GLU A 140 -11.30 21.92 -1.59
C GLU A 140 -9.94 22.29 -2.21
N ALA A 141 -8.94 22.50 -1.36
CA ALA A 141 -7.57 22.66 -1.86
C ALA A 141 -7.06 21.32 -2.42
N ARG A 142 -6.24 21.36 -3.47
CA ARG A 142 -5.63 20.14 -4.03
C ARG A 142 -4.90 19.30 -2.96
N THR A 143 -4.24 19.95 -2.02
CA THR A 143 -3.56 19.33 -0.88
C THR A 143 -4.52 18.68 0.13
N GLU A 144 -5.71 19.26 0.33
CA GLU A 144 -6.76 18.71 1.20
C GLU A 144 -7.38 17.45 0.58
N SER A 145 -7.69 17.49 -0.71
CA SER A 145 -8.17 16.32 -1.45
C SER A 145 -7.12 15.20 -1.45
N LEU A 146 -5.83 15.54 -1.61
CA LEU A 146 -4.73 14.59 -1.45
C LEU A 146 -4.62 14.02 -0.03
N ALA A 147 -4.79 14.85 1.00
CA ALA A 147 -4.78 14.38 2.39
C ALA A 147 -5.91 13.37 2.66
N ASN A 148 -7.11 13.64 2.16
CA ASN A 148 -8.26 12.74 2.24
C ASN A 148 -7.97 11.40 1.54
N LEU A 149 -7.41 11.47 0.33
CA LEU A 149 -6.98 10.30 -0.44
C LEU A 149 -5.98 9.44 0.34
N ILE A 150 -4.94 10.04 0.93
CA ILE A 150 -3.91 9.30 1.67
C ILE A 150 -4.47 8.64 2.92
N ARG A 151 -5.38 9.31 3.64
CA ARG A 151 -6.05 8.70 4.80
C ARG A 151 -6.81 7.44 4.40
N ASN A 152 -7.57 7.51 3.30
CA ASN A 152 -8.28 6.35 2.77
C ASN A 152 -7.33 5.23 2.36
N GLU A 153 -6.26 5.55 1.63
CA GLU A 153 -5.28 4.54 1.20
C GLU A 153 -4.52 3.90 2.36
N ARG A 154 -4.29 4.62 3.47
CA ARG A 154 -3.72 4.05 4.70
C ARG A 154 -4.67 3.04 5.36
N THR A 155 -5.95 3.34 5.45
CA THR A 155 -6.95 2.40 5.98
C THR A 155 -7.06 1.16 5.08
N ILE A 156 -7.04 1.34 3.76
CA ILE A 156 -7.03 0.21 2.81
C ILE A 156 -5.76 -0.63 3.01
N GLU A 157 -4.60 0.01 3.15
CA GLU A 157 -3.34 -0.68 3.35
C GLU A 157 -3.32 -1.51 4.64
N GLU A 158 -3.88 -0.99 5.74
CA GLU A 158 -4.04 -1.72 7.00
C GLU A 158 -4.88 -3.00 6.82
N ILE A 159 -6.03 -2.89 6.14
CA ILE A 159 -6.90 -4.04 5.83
C ILE A 159 -6.16 -5.09 4.99
N ILE A 160 -5.44 -4.64 3.95
CA ILE A 160 -4.71 -5.53 3.05
C ILE A 160 -3.58 -6.26 3.79
N ARG A 161 -2.82 -5.56 4.65
CA ARG A 161 -1.75 -6.17 5.45
C ARG A 161 -2.29 -7.18 6.44
N ALA A 162 -3.38 -6.85 7.15
CA ALA A 162 -4.02 -7.77 8.07
C ALA A 162 -4.50 -9.04 7.36
N ARG A 163 -5.14 -8.91 6.19
CA ARG A 163 -5.59 -10.05 5.38
C ARG A 163 -4.43 -10.91 4.88
N THR A 164 -3.41 -10.28 4.33
CA THR A 164 -2.22 -10.96 3.78
C THR A 164 -1.46 -11.68 4.88
N TRP A 165 -1.31 -11.05 6.05
CA TRP A 165 -0.69 -11.66 7.22
C TRP A 165 -1.48 -12.85 7.74
N GLY A 166 -2.82 -12.80 7.72
CA GLY A 166 -3.67 -13.95 8.03
C GLY A 166 -3.30 -15.19 7.20
N VAL A 167 -3.13 -15.03 5.89
CA VAL A 167 -2.72 -16.14 5.01
C VAL A 167 -1.26 -16.58 5.27
N VAL A 168 -0.35 -15.62 5.44
CA VAL A 168 1.07 -15.91 5.70
C VAL A 168 1.25 -16.66 7.02
N SER A 169 0.59 -16.21 8.09
CA SER A 169 0.66 -16.83 9.42
C SER A 169 0.13 -18.26 9.43
N GLU A 170 -0.95 -18.53 8.68
CA GLU A 170 -1.53 -19.87 8.52
C GLU A 170 -0.56 -20.81 7.80
N LYS A 171 0.02 -20.36 6.67
CA LYS A 171 0.87 -21.21 5.80
C LYS A 171 2.31 -21.36 6.31
N CYS A 172 2.85 -20.35 6.95
CA CYS A 172 4.24 -20.32 7.44
C CYS A 172 4.42 -20.80 8.89
N SER A 173 3.41 -21.47 9.46
CA SER A 173 3.44 -22.01 10.83
C SER A 173 3.81 -20.95 11.88
N GLY A 174 2.88 -20.03 12.14
CA GLY A 174 2.66 -19.45 13.47
C GLY A 174 3.75 -18.53 14.01
N SER A 175 3.71 -17.26 13.63
CA SER A 175 4.03 -16.19 14.58
C SER A 175 2.71 -15.73 15.21
N SER A 176 2.58 -15.80 16.52
CA SER A 176 1.43 -15.24 17.25
C SER A 176 1.42 -13.71 17.25
N SER A 177 2.47 -13.09 16.71
CA SER A 177 2.62 -11.65 16.58
C SER A 177 1.66 -11.09 15.54
N THR A 178 1.26 -9.85 15.76
CA THR A 178 0.53 -9.10 14.74
C THR A 178 1.46 -8.76 13.56
N TRP A 179 0.89 -8.29 12.45
CA TRP A 179 1.69 -7.92 11.28
C TRP A 179 2.53 -6.68 11.57
N GLU A 180 2.03 -5.78 12.43
CA GLU A 180 2.70 -4.56 12.87
C GLU A 180 3.98 -4.90 13.62
N GLU A 181 3.89 -5.77 14.63
CA GLU A 181 5.03 -6.20 15.44
C GLU A 181 6.10 -6.90 14.59
N ALA A 182 5.68 -7.74 13.65
CA ALA A 182 6.58 -8.44 12.75
C ALA A 182 7.32 -7.48 11.81
N LEU A 183 6.59 -6.51 11.23
CA LEU A 183 7.18 -5.50 10.34
C LEU A 183 8.13 -4.57 11.12
N ASP A 184 7.77 -4.17 12.32
CA ASP A 184 8.59 -3.32 13.17
C ASP A 184 9.89 -4.01 13.60
N SER A 185 9.79 -5.29 13.98
CA SER A 185 10.96 -6.13 14.25
C SER A 185 11.88 -6.22 13.04
N TRP A 186 11.33 -6.40 11.83
CA TRP A 186 12.11 -6.44 10.59
C TRP A 186 12.81 -5.10 10.32
N ARG A 187 12.13 -3.97 10.52
CA ARG A 187 12.72 -2.62 10.37
C ARG A 187 13.91 -2.42 11.31
N HIS A 188 13.77 -2.80 12.58
CA HIS A 188 14.85 -2.68 13.56
C HIS A 188 16.09 -3.50 13.18
N LEU A 189 15.92 -4.64 12.51
CA LEU A 189 17.03 -5.47 12.05
C LEU A 189 17.74 -4.89 10.81
N HIS A 190 17.01 -4.17 9.95
CA HIS A 190 17.52 -3.66 8.67
C HIS A 190 17.90 -2.16 8.68
N GLN A 191 17.62 -1.42 9.76
CA GLN A 191 18.00 -0.02 9.95
C GLN A 191 19.36 0.18 10.68
N LYS A 192 20.18 -0.87 10.79
CA LYS A 192 21.60 -0.76 11.20
C LYS A 192 22.49 -0.60 9.97
#